data_AF-A0A942P034-F1
#
_entry.id   AF-A0A942P034-F1
#
_cell.length_a   1.000
_cell.length_b   1.000
_cell.length_c   1.000
_cell.angle_alpha   90.00
_cell.angle_beta   90.00
_cell.angle_gamma   90.00
#
_symmetry.space_group_name_H-M   'P 1'
#
loop_
_entity.id
_entity.type
_entity.pdbx_description
1 polymer ?
#
loop_
_entity_poly.entity_id
_entity_poly.type
_entity_poly.pdbx_seq_one_letter_code
_entity_poly.pdbx_strand_id
1 'polypeptide(L)'
;MKSYRYKYFKHLLLLGVVISTFLSCSKKLDEVVPQDVISKSEALRDPNAARTLYHGIYGRVRAYAGTFFQLGEMRSDIWADGLFTESVDGGLQNLYRHNISTLNVPFGDWAGFYNLIYNLNNVIKLYPQTPLPDAEKSTALAELYGLRAYVYYNMVRTWGPVPLSLEPIETISNASETYKRRTSADTILIQIKKDIDESLRLFGTTNTLSTGKRVYWSRIASLVLKGDVHIWTATHQNGGAADLTIAKTSLEEVQRLQGASLNLNSNYSDIFDPVKKTNNPEIIFALNFELQQAQLGVFGSFTVNSIQATTLSLSQAPTPTVSSVYPYVNGANRVGLNQAMI
;
A
#
# COMPACT_ATOMS: atom_id res chain seq x y z
N MET A 1 -29.21 -50.14 -65.68
CA MET A 1 -29.85 -49.14 -64.78
C MET A 1 -28.98 -48.71 -63.56
N LYS A 2 -27.72 -49.16 -63.40
CA LYS A 2 -26.88 -48.81 -62.22
C LYS A 2 -25.93 -47.60 -62.40
N SER A 3 -25.63 -47.13 -63.62
CA SER A 3 -24.63 -46.06 -63.82
C SER A 3 -25.16 -44.62 -63.72
N TYR A 4 -26.46 -44.39 -63.95
CA TYR A 4 -27.04 -43.04 -63.87
C TYR A 4 -27.17 -42.53 -62.42
N ARG A 5 -27.40 -43.43 -61.46
CA ARG A 5 -27.53 -43.06 -60.03
C ARG A 5 -26.22 -42.53 -59.42
N TYR A 6 -25.06 -42.92 -59.94
CA TYR A 6 -23.75 -42.48 -59.44
C TYR A 6 -23.37 -41.05 -59.88
N LYS A 7 -23.86 -40.60 -61.06
CA LYS A 7 -23.63 -39.21 -61.53
C LYS A 7 -24.38 -38.20 -60.65
N TYR A 8 -25.65 -38.45 -60.36
CA TYR A 8 -26.43 -37.58 -59.47
C TYR A 8 -25.96 -37.63 -58.02
N PHE A 9 -25.48 -38.79 -57.55
CA PHE A 9 -24.90 -38.92 -56.21
C PHE A 9 -23.63 -38.06 -56.02
N LYS A 10 -22.75 -38.00 -57.02
CA LYS A 10 -21.58 -37.11 -56.99
C LYS A 10 -21.98 -35.64 -56.95
N HIS A 11 -23.00 -35.22 -57.70
CA HIS A 11 -23.49 -33.85 -57.68
C HIS A 11 -24.21 -33.49 -56.36
N LEU A 12 -24.97 -34.42 -55.77
CA LEU A 12 -25.59 -34.27 -54.45
C LEU A 12 -24.56 -34.19 -53.33
N LEU A 13 -23.47 -34.97 -53.41
CA LEU A 13 -22.39 -34.95 -52.43
C LEU A 13 -21.57 -33.66 -52.54
N LEU A 14 -21.33 -33.16 -53.76
CA LEU A 14 -20.68 -31.86 -53.98
C LEU A 14 -21.56 -30.70 -53.48
N LEU A 15 -22.87 -30.77 -53.72
CA LEU A 15 -23.83 -29.78 -53.22
C LEU A 15 -23.91 -29.80 -51.68
N GLY A 16 -23.87 -30.99 -51.07
CA GLY A 16 -23.82 -31.15 -49.61
C GLY A 16 -22.55 -30.56 -48.98
N VAL A 17 -21.39 -30.74 -49.63
CA VAL A 17 -20.12 -30.14 -49.19
C VAL A 17 -20.16 -28.61 -49.33
N VAL A 18 -20.70 -28.08 -50.43
CA VAL A 18 -20.85 -26.63 -50.61
C VAL A 18 -21.83 -26.02 -49.59
N ILE A 19 -22.96 -26.68 -49.31
CA ILE A 19 -23.92 -26.23 -48.29
C ILE A 19 -23.30 -26.29 -46.88
N SER A 20 -22.44 -27.28 -46.60
CA SER A 20 -21.74 -27.38 -45.31
C SER A 20 -20.75 -26.24 -45.06
N THR A 21 -20.20 -25.61 -46.11
CA THR A 21 -19.35 -24.42 -45.97
C THR A 21 -20.13 -23.14 -45.63
N PHE A 22 -21.45 -23.10 -45.88
CA PHE A 22 -22.31 -21.97 -45.50
C PHE A 22 -22.93 -22.10 -44.10
N LEU A 23 -22.80 -23.25 -43.44
CA LEU A 23 -23.21 -23.49 -42.05
C LEU A 23 -22.06 -23.27 -41.05
N SER A 24 -20.89 -22.82 -41.51
CA SER A 24 -19.82 -22.35 -40.64
C SER A 24 -20.34 -21.16 -39.83
N CYS A 25 -20.58 -21.36 -38.53
CA CYS A 25 -20.97 -20.31 -37.58
C CYS A 25 -20.05 -19.09 -37.74
N SER A 26 -20.55 -18.04 -38.37
CA SER A 26 -19.88 -16.74 -38.51
C SER A 26 -20.04 -15.85 -37.28
N LYS A 27 -20.72 -16.34 -36.24
CA LYS A 27 -20.65 -15.72 -34.91
C LYS A 27 -19.25 -15.97 -34.39
N LYS A 28 -18.35 -14.99 -34.58
CA LYS A 28 -17.22 -14.77 -33.68
C LYS A 28 -17.74 -15.04 -32.27
N LEU A 29 -17.07 -15.87 -31.48
CA LEU A 29 -17.30 -15.85 -30.05
C LEU A 29 -17.14 -14.39 -29.64
N ASP A 30 -18.22 -13.74 -29.23
CA ASP A 30 -18.11 -12.45 -28.58
C ASP A 30 -17.13 -12.66 -27.44
N GLU A 31 -16.03 -11.91 -27.47
CA GLU A 31 -15.00 -11.96 -26.45
C GLU A 31 -15.73 -11.73 -25.12
N VAL A 32 -15.84 -12.76 -24.30
CA VAL A 32 -16.54 -12.65 -23.01
C VAL A 32 -15.72 -11.67 -22.20
N VAL A 33 -16.17 -10.41 -22.16
CA VAL A 33 -15.53 -9.37 -21.37
C VAL A 33 -15.57 -9.87 -19.93
N PRO A 34 -14.41 -10.09 -19.27
CA PRO A 34 -14.38 -10.54 -17.90
C PRO A 34 -15.23 -9.59 -17.05
N GLN A 35 -16.27 -10.11 -16.40
CA GLN A 35 -17.18 -9.31 -15.56
C GLN A 35 -16.61 -9.09 -14.15
N ASP A 36 -15.50 -9.74 -13.84
CA ASP A 36 -14.78 -9.69 -12.57
C ASP A 36 -13.61 -8.67 -12.59
N VAL A 37 -13.39 -7.99 -13.71
CA VAL A 37 -12.30 -7.02 -13.87
C VAL A 37 -12.85 -5.70 -14.39
N ILE A 38 -12.51 -4.60 -13.74
CA ILE A 38 -12.80 -3.25 -14.24
C ILE A 38 -11.85 -2.95 -15.40
N SER A 39 -12.41 -2.87 -16.61
CA SER A 39 -11.63 -2.54 -17.79
C SER A 39 -11.31 -1.04 -17.86
N LYS A 40 -10.24 -0.67 -18.57
CA LYS A 40 -9.89 0.74 -18.82
C LYS A 40 -11.05 1.49 -19.48
N SER A 41 -11.72 0.88 -20.45
CA SER A 41 -12.86 1.49 -21.16
C SER A 41 -14.07 1.70 -20.26
N GLU A 42 -14.33 0.76 -19.34
CA GLU A 42 -15.41 0.87 -18.36
C GLU A 42 -15.16 1.99 -17.36
N ALA A 43 -13.96 2.06 -16.77
CA ALA A 43 -13.58 3.15 -15.87
C ALA A 43 -13.64 4.54 -16.55
N LEU A 44 -13.44 4.62 -17.87
CA LEU A 44 -13.57 5.86 -18.64
C LEU A 44 -15.01 6.22 -19.03
N ARG A 45 -15.97 5.30 -18.86
CA ARG A 45 -17.38 5.53 -19.22
C ARG A 45 -18.31 5.60 -18.01
N ASP A 46 -18.03 4.83 -16.96
CA ASP A 46 -18.86 4.75 -15.76
C ASP A 46 -18.16 5.41 -14.56
N PRO A 47 -18.71 6.52 -14.02
CA PRO A 47 -18.27 7.14 -12.77
C PRO A 47 -18.10 6.16 -11.60
N ASN A 48 -18.97 5.15 -11.48
CA ASN A 48 -18.90 4.18 -10.38
C ASN A 48 -17.74 3.21 -10.55
N ALA A 49 -17.46 2.76 -11.78
CA ALA A 49 -16.29 1.96 -12.08
C ALA A 49 -14.99 2.73 -11.77
N ALA A 50 -14.93 4.02 -12.10
CA ALA A 50 -13.80 4.89 -11.73
C ALA A 50 -13.62 4.98 -10.20
N ARG A 51 -14.70 5.22 -9.45
CA ARG A 51 -14.66 5.26 -7.97
C ARG A 51 -14.23 3.93 -7.37
N THR A 52 -14.72 2.80 -7.87
CA THR A 52 -14.32 1.47 -7.38
C THR A 52 -12.83 1.24 -7.59
N LEU A 53 -12.28 1.62 -8.75
CA LEU A 53 -10.85 1.54 -9.01
C LEU A 53 -10.04 2.37 -7.99
N TYR A 54 -10.48 3.60 -7.73
CA TYR A 54 -9.88 4.48 -6.73
C TYR A 54 -9.94 3.90 -5.30
N HIS A 55 -11.10 3.43 -4.84
CA HIS A 55 -11.25 2.81 -3.52
C HIS A 55 -10.43 1.52 -3.40
N GLY A 56 -10.26 0.78 -4.51
CA GLY A 56 -9.39 -0.40 -4.57
C GLY A 56 -7.94 -0.10 -4.19
N ILE A 57 -7.44 1.11 -4.48
CA ILE A 57 -6.09 1.53 -4.07
C ILE A 57 -5.95 1.52 -2.55
N TYR A 58 -6.93 2.03 -1.82
CA TYR A 58 -6.89 2.02 -0.35
C TYR A 58 -6.93 0.59 0.22
N GLY A 59 -7.68 -0.31 -0.41
CA GLY A 59 -7.63 -1.74 -0.09
C GLY A 59 -6.22 -2.32 -0.28
N ARG A 60 -5.54 -1.95 -1.37
CA ARG A 60 -4.16 -2.36 -1.64
C ARG A 60 -3.16 -1.75 -0.65
N VAL A 61 -3.22 -0.44 -0.37
CA VAL A 61 -2.35 0.21 0.62
C VAL A 61 -2.49 -0.46 1.98
N ARG A 62 -3.74 -0.74 2.41
CA ARG A 62 -4.01 -1.42 3.68
C ARG A 62 -3.39 -2.81 3.76
N ALA A 63 -3.26 -3.54 2.65
CA ALA A 63 -2.61 -4.84 2.62
C ALA A 63 -1.11 -4.78 2.98
N TYR A 64 -0.46 -3.61 2.83
CA TYR A 64 0.93 -3.38 3.21
C TYR A 64 1.09 -2.84 4.65
N ALA A 65 0.02 -2.76 5.45
CA ALA A 65 0.11 -2.26 6.83
C ALA A 65 1.18 -3.01 7.67
N GLY A 66 1.21 -4.34 7.56
CA GLY A 66 2.24 -5.15 8.23
C GLY A 66 3.63 -4.87 7.69
N THR A 67 3.79 -4.77 6.36
CA THR A 67 5.07 -4.44 5.72
C THR A 67 5.61 -3.09 6.17
N PHE A 68 4.77 -2.04 6.22
CA PHE A 68 5.18 -0.72 6.70
C PHE A 68 5.66 -0.77 8.15
N PHE A 69 4.93 -1.47 9.02
CA PHE A 69 5.34 -1.68 10.40
C PHE A 69 6.69 -2.42 10.48
N GLN A 70 6.82 -3.56 9.80
CA GLN A 70 8.03 -4.39 9.89
C GLN A 70 9.28 -3.67 9.40
N LEU A 71 9.16 -2.86 8.34
CA LEU A 71 10.29 -2.08 7.80
C LEU A 71 10.65 -0.88 8.68
N GLY A 72 9.68 -0.29 9.37
CA GLY A 72 9.87 0.90 10.20
C GLY A 72 10.28 0.61 11.64
N GLU A 73 9.91 -0.56 12.18
CA GLU A 73 9.95 -0.82 13.63
C GLU A 73 10.80 -2.05 13.99
N MET A 74 10.68 -3.17 13.26
CA MET A 74 11.26 -4.46 13.69
C MET A 74 12.79 -4.53 13.66
N ARG A 75 13.48 -3.46 13.26
CA ARG A 75 14.95 -3.35 13.35
C ARG A 75 15.40 -2.49 14.54
N SER A 76 14.46 -2.03 15.37
CA SER A 76 14.74 -1.33 16.61
C SER A 76 15.20 -2.30 17.70
N ASP A 77 15.68 -1.73 18.80
CA ASP A 77 16.09 -2.39 20.04
C ASP A 77 14.92 -2.79 20.94
N ILE A 78 13.68 -2.58 20.49
CA ILE A 78 12.46 -3.01 21.20
C ILE A 78 12.25 -4.52 21.08
N TRP A 79 12.84 -5.16 20.06
CA TRP A 79 12.48 -6.52 19.64
C TRP A 79 13.50 -7.58 20.04
N ALA A 80 13.03 -8.72 20.53
CA ALA A 80 13.84 -9.84 20.98
C ALA A 80 13.17 -11.19 20.69
N ASP A 81 13.95 -12.26 20.83
CA ASP A 81 13.42 -13.63 20.75
C ASP A 81 12.32 -13.85 21.78
N GLY A 82 11.37 -14.67 21.38
CA GLY A 82 10.18 -14.90 22.14
C GLY A 82 9.16 -13.77 22.02
N LEU A 83 9.34 -12.62 21.36
CA LEU A 83 8.28 -11.57 21.31
C LEU A 83 7.16 -11.75 20.28
N PHE A 84 7.34 -12.66 19.33
CA PHE A 84 6.43 -12.88 18.20
C PHE A 84 6.41 -14.37 17.84
N THR A 85 5.50 -14.77 16.97
CA THR A 85 5.43 -16.14 16.45
C THR A 85 6.72 -16.42 15.68
N GLU A 86 7.62 -17.15 16.31
CA GLU A 86 8.87 -17.59 15.68
C GLU A 86 8.53 -18.65 14.63
N SER A 87 8.78 -18.32 13.36
CA SER A 87 8.93 -19.36 12.33
C SER A 87 10.34 -19.94 12.44
N VAL A 88 10.44 -21.25 12.29
CA VAL A 88 11.73 -21.98 12.24
C VAL A 88 12.64 -21.43 11.14
N ASP A 89 12.07 -20.77 10.13
CA ASP A 89 12.78 -20.25 8.96
C ASP A 89 13.41 -18.86 9.17
N GLY A 90 13.34 -18.28 10.38
CA GLY A 90 14.09 -17.06 10.75
C GLY A 90 13.66 -15.77 10.03
N GLY A 91 12.60 -15.78 9.21
CA GLY A 91 12.23 -14.65 8.32
C GLY A 91 12.15 -13.28 9.00
N LEU A 92 11.21 -13.08 9.93
CA LEU A 92 11.09 -11.82 10.68
C LEU A 92 12.15 -11.67 11.78
N GLN A 93 12.70 -12.80 12.26
CA GLN A 93 13.76 -12.83 13.26
C GLN A 93 15.05 -12.14 12.79
N ASN A 94 15.33 -12.25 11.49
CA ASN A 94 16.49 -11.62 10.88
C ASN A 94 16.44 -10.08 10.94
N LEU A 95 15.26 -9.46 11.13
CA LEU A 95 15.14 -8.01 11.23
C LEU A 95 15.74 -7.47 12.53
N TYR A 96 15.30 -7.96 13.69
CA TYR A 96 15.77 -7.45 14.99
C TYR A 96 17.08 -8.10 15.45
N ARG A 97 17.40 -9.31 14.99
CA ARG A 97 18.75 -9.87 15.18
C ARG A 97 19.79 -9.24 14.26
N HIS A 98 19.37 -8.37 13.34
CA HIS A 98 20.21 -7.76 12.32
C HIS A 98 20.99 -8.78 11.45
N ASN A 99 20.44 -9.99 11.29
CA ASN A 99 21.03 -11.07 10.50
C ASN A 99 20.52 -11.02 9.05
N ILE A 100 20.72 -9.88 8.38
CA ILE A 100 20.26 -9.66 7.02
C ILE A 100 21.43 -9.85 6.06
N SER A 101 21.28 -10.77 5.12
CA SER A 101 22.29 -11.07 4.11
C SER A 101 21.63 -11.43 2.78
N THR A 102 22.43 -11.70 1.74
CA THR A 102 21.92 -12.22 0.47
C THR A 102 21.28 -13.61 0.60
N LEU A 103 21.62 -14.36 1.66
CA LEU A 103 21.02 -15.66 1.98
C LEU A 103 19.82 -15.54 2.92
N ASN A 104 19.80 -14.48 3.75
CA ASN A 104 18.79 -14.22 4.76
C ASN A 104 18.06 -12.90 4.44
N VAL A 105 17.22 -12.93 3.42
CA VAL A 105 16.48 -11.74 2.94
C VAL A 105 15.06 -11.74 3.53
N PRO A 106 14.72 -10.84 4.46
CA PRO A 106 13.39 -10.80 5.07
C PRO A 106 12.27 -10.39 4.10
N PHE A 107 12.63 -9.68 3.03
CA PHE A 107 11.70 -9.16 2.03
C PHE A 107 12.22 -9.36 0.61
N GLY A 108 11.55 -10.22 -0.16
CA GLY A 108 11.76 -10.30 -1.61
C GLY A 108 11.13 -9.12 -2.36
N ASP A 109 11.55 -8.89 -3.61
CA ASP A 109 10.90 -8.00 -4.58
C ASP A 109 10.54 -6.60 -4.05
N TRP A 110 11.46 -5.99 -3.29
CA TRP A 110 11.25 -4.67 -2.67
C TRP A 110 10.01 -4.65 -1.77
N ALA A 111 9.81 -5.74 -1.03
CA ALA A 111 8.65 -6.02 -0.20
C ALA A 111 7.31 -5.97 -0.95
N GLY A 112 7.32 -6.15 -2.28
CA GLY A 112 6.14 -6.10 -3.14
C GLY A 112 5.69 -4.68 -3.52
N PHE A 113 6.34 -3.62 -3.05
CA PHE A 113 5.86 -2.24 -3.23
C PHE A 113 5.70 -1.81 -4.69
N TYR A 114 6.43 -2.40 -5.64
CA TYR A 114 6.23 -2.09 -7.06
C TYR A 114 4.85 -2.49 -7.59
N ASN A 115 4.19 -3.50 -7.00
CA ASN A 115 2.80 -3.79 -7.33
C ASN A 115 1.88 -2.65 -6.87
N LEU A 116 2.11 -2.10 -5.67
CA LEU A 116 1.35 -0.95 -5.18
C LEU A 116 1.61 0.30 -6.03
N ILE A 117 2.87 0.59 -6.35
CA ILE A 117 3.26 1.69 -7.24
C ILE A 117 2.64 1.55 -8.62
N TYR A 118 2.62 0.34 -9.19
CA TYR A 118 1.96 0.08 -10.47
C TYR A 118 0.48 0.43 -10.42
N ASN A 119 -0.23 0.00 -9.37
CA ASN A 119 -1.64 0.33 -9.19
C ASN A 119 -1.86 1.84 -9.02
N LEU A 120 -1.03 2.51 -8.20
CA LEU A 120 -1.06 3.97 -8.04
C LEU A 120 -0.87 4.69 -9.39
N ASN A 121 0.16 4.33 -10.15
CA ASN A 121 0.46 4.96 -11.44
C ASN A 121 -0.66 4.75 -12.47
N ASN A 122 -1.29 3.57 -12.49
CA ASN A 122 -2.43 3.31 -13.36
C ASN A 122 -3.58 4.28 -13.07
N VAL A 123 -3.94 4.44 -11.78
CA VAL A 123 -5.05 5.32 -11.41
C VAL A 123 -4.67 6.78 -11.64
N ILE A 124 -3.46 7.21 -11.28
CA ILE A 124 -2.96 8.57 -11.53
C ILE A 124 -3.05 8.93 -13.02
N LYS A 125 -2.69 8.01 -13.92
CA LYS A 125 -2.78 8.22 -15.38
C LYS A 125 -4.22 8.23 -15.89
N LEU A 126 -5.08 7.36 -15.35
CA LEU A 126 -6.43 7.14 -15.84
C LEU A 126 -7.44 8.20 -15.33
N TYR A 127 -7.37 8.55 -14.05
CA TYR A 127 -8.37 9.37 -13.37
C TYR A 127 -8.68 10.71 -14.04
N PRO A 128 -7.70 11.47 -14.58
CA PRO A 128 -7.96 12.73 -15.28
C PRO A 128 -8.94 12.61 -16.46
N GLN A 129 -9.01 11.43 -17.08
CA GLN A 129 -9.79 11.12 -18.28
C GLN A 129 -11.19 10.57 -17.96
N THR A 130 -11.50 10.36 -16.69
CA THR A 130 -12.80 9.80 -16.25
C THR A 130 -13.92 10.84 -16.34
N PRO A 131 -15.20 10.40 -16.41
CA PRO A 131 -16.35 11.30 -16.45
C PRO A 131 -16.67 11.94 -15.08
N LEU A 132 -15.81 11.79 -14.08
CA LEU A 132 -15.99 12.34 -12.74
C LEU A 132 -15.82 13.87 -12.74
N PRO A 133 -16.50 14.58 -11.81
CA PRO A 133 -16.30 16.02 -11.62
C PRO A 133 -14.83 16.37 -11.34
N ASP A 134 -14.38 17.54 -11.81
CA ASP A 134 -12.99 17.97 -11.65
C ASP A 134 -12.54 18.07 -10.19
N ALA A 135 -13.44 18.48 -9.29
CA ALA A 135 -13.17 18.51 -7.85
C ALA A 135 -12.87 17.10 -7.31
N GLU A 136 -13.66 16.10 -7.69
CA GLU A 136 -13.47 14.71 -7.26
C GLU A 136 -12.17 14.14 -7.83
N LYS A 137 -11.87 14.43 -9.11
CA LYS A 137 -10.60 14.04 -9.73
C LYS A 137 -9.39 14.69 -9.04
N SER A 138 -9.49 15.99 -8.72
CA SER A 138 -8.41 16.73 -8.04
C SER A 138 -8.13 16.14 -6.67
N THR A 139 -9.17 15.89 -5.85
CA THR A 139 -9.01 15.27 -4.53
C THR A 139 -8.40 13.87 -4.64
N ALA A 140 -8.91 13.01 -5.51
CA ALA A 140 -8.37 11.67 -5.68
C ALA A 140 -6.90 11.69 -6.14
N LEU A 141 -6.54 12.54 -7.09
CA LEU A 141 -5.15 12.67 -7.54
C LEU A 141 -4.25 13.18 -6.41
N ALA A 142 -4.71 14.15 -5.62
CA ALA A 142 -3.96 14.66 -4.47
C ALA A 142 -3.61 13.52 -3.49
N GLU A 143 -4.62 12.72 -3.13
CA GLU A 143 -4.47 11.54 -2.27
C GLU A 143 -3.46 10.54 -2.84
N LEU A 144 -3.56 10.22 -4.13
CA LEU A 144 -2.70 9.22 -4.78
C LEU A 144 -1.25 9.67 -4.91
N TYR A 145 -0.99 10.96 -5.18
CA TYR A 145 0.37 11.51 -5.16
C TYR A 145 0.99 11.44 -3.76
N GLY A 146 0.23 11.82 -2.74
CA GLY A 146 0.69 11.71 -1.33
C GLY A 146 1.01 10.27 -0.92
N LEU A 147 0.15 9.32 -1.29
CA LEU A 147 0.39 7.89 -1.06
C LEU A 147 1.60 7.37 -1.83
N ARG A 148 1.79 7.76 -3.10
CA ARG A 148 2.97 7.36 -3.89
C ARG A 148 4.26 7.91 -3.28
N ALA A 149 4.26 9.17 -2.82
CA ALA A 149 5.36 9.75 -2.08
C ALA A 149 5.66 8.95 -0.79
N TYR A 150 4.63 8.59 -0.02
CA TYR A 150 4.79 7.80 1.21
C TYR A 150 5.41 6.42 0.94
N VAL A 151 4.98 5.72 -0.13
CA VAL A 151 5.55 4.43 -0.51
C VAL A 151 7.02 4.57 -0.90
N TYR A 152 7.36 5.50 -1.80
CA TYR A 152 8.76 5.73 -2.20
C TYR A 152 9.62 6.18 -1.03
N TYR A 153 9.08 6.95 -0.10
CA TYR A 153 9.79 7.40 1.10
C TYR A 153 10.15 6.24 2.03
N ASN A 154 9.26 5.27 2.21
CA ASN A 154 9.60 4.04 2.91
C ASN A 154 10.68 3.25 2.14
N MET A 155 10.55 3.13 0.82
CA MET A 155 11.53 2.39 0.01
C MET A 155 12.93 3.00 0.06
N VAL A 156 13.07 4.33 -0.07
CA VAL A 156 14.38 4.98 -0.07
C VAL A 156 15.05 4.91 1.30
N ARG A 157 14.29 4.98 2.40
CA ARG A 157 14.82 4.81 3.76
C ARG A 157 15.26 3.36 4.03
N THR A 158 14.60 2.38 3.43
CA THR A 158 14.95 0.97 3.60
C THR A 158 16.14 0.55 2.73
N TRP A 159 16.15 0.93 1.45
CA TRP A 159 17.10 0.37 0.46
C TRP A 159 18.03 1.40 -0.19
N GLY A 160 17.84 2.70 0.08
CA GLY A 160 18.54 3.76 -0.63
C GLY A 160 18.10 3.83 -2.10
N PRO A 161 19.03 3.70 -3.07
CA PRO A 161 18.68 3.72 -4.49
C PRO A 161 17.64 2.63 -4.86
N VAL A 162 16.57 2.98 -5.57
CA VAL A 162 15.56 2.03 -6.06
C VAL A 162 15.11 2.42 -7.47
N PRO A 163 14.59 1.51 -8.32
CA PRO A 163 14.04 1.90 -9.61
C PRO A 163 12.90 2.93 -9.52
N LEU A 164 12.98 4.04 -10.25
CA LEU A 164 11.91 5.05 -10.22
C LEU A 164 10.83 4.77 -11.28
N SER A 165 9.67 4.23 -10.92
CA SER A 165 8.53 4.01 -11.85
C SER A 165 7.39 5.00 -11.60
N LEU A 166 7.11 5.87 -12.58
CA LEU A 166 6.07 6.92 -12.47
C LEU A 166 4.90 6.72 -13.44
N GLU A 167 5.08 5.84 -14.43
CA GLU A 167 4.09 5.49 -15.43
C GLU A 167 3.73 4.02 -15.30
N PRO A 168 2.49 3.63 -15.61
CA PRO A 168 2.12 2.23 -15.72
C PRO A 168 2.78 1.59 -16.94
N ILE A 169 3.12 0.31 -16.83
CA ILE A 169 3.54 -0.52 -17.96
C ILE A 169 2.26 -0.95 -18.70
N GLU A 170 2.02 -0.38 -19.89
CA GLU A 170 0.82 -0.66 -20.71
C GLU A 170 1.08 -1.75 -21.76
N THR A 171 2.29 -1.81 -22.29
CA THR A 171 2.74 -2.84 -23.23
C THR A 171 4.15 -3.26 -22.85
N ILE A 172 4.45 -4.55 -22.99
CA ILE A 172 5.83 -5.06 -22.92
C ILE A 172 6.19 -5.39 -24.36
N SER A 173 6.85 -4.44 -25.03
CA SER A 173 7.34 -4.66 -26.39
C SER A 173 8.74 -5.29 -26.36
N ASN A 174 9.48 -5.07 -25.27
CA ASN A 174 10.80 -5.63 -25.02
C ASN A 174 10.97 -5.96 -23.53
N ALA A 175 11.57 -7.10 -23.21
CA ALA A 175 11.92 -7.48 -21.84
C ALA A 175 12.78 -6.41 -21.13
N SER A 176 13.61 -5.64 -21.86
CA SER A 176 14.37 -4.53 -21.26
C SER A 176 13.48 -3.43 -20.67
N GLU A 177 12.23 -3.29 -21.13
CA GLU A 177 11.26 -2.33 -20.59
C GLU A 177 10.78 -2.72 -19.18
N THR A 178 10.90 -4.00 -18.80
CA THR A 178 10.60 -4.48 -17.45
C THR A 178 11.79 -4.34 -16.49
N TYR A 179 13.01 -4.11 -17.00
CA TYR A 179 14.23 -4.00 -16.20
C TYR A 179 14.69 -2.55 -16.06
N LYS A 180 14.15 -1.85 -15.07
CA LYS A 180 14.57 -0.49 -14.74
C LYS A 180 15.75 -0.50 -13.78
N ARG A 181 16.83 0.20 -14.16
CA ARG A 181 18.00 0.38 -13.27
C ARG A 181 17.61 1.15 -12.00
N ARG A 182 18.34 0.88 -10.91
CA ARG A 182 18.21 1.65 -9.67
C ARG A 182 18.51 3.12 -9.95
N THR A 183 17.65 4.00 -9.46
CA THR A 183 17.79 5.45 -9.50
C THR A 183 18.40 5.91 -8.17
N SER A 184 19.24 6.95 -8.17
CA SER A 184 19.91 7.42 -6.95
C SER A 184 18.90 7.85 -5.88
N ALA A 185 19.26 7.70 -4.60
CA ALA A 185 18.41 8.11 -3.49
C ALA A 185 18.00 9.59 -3.59
N ASP A 186 18.92 10.47 -4.02
CA ASP A 186 18.65 11.90 -4.22
C ASP A 186 17.55 12.15 -5.26
N THR A 187 17.61 11.47 -6.41
CA THR A 187 16.57 11.60 -7.44
C THR A 187 15.22 11.05 -6.96
N ILE A 188 15.22 9.97 -6.18
CA ILE A 188 14.00 9.46 -5.55
C ILE A 188 13.42 10.49 -4.56
N LEU A 189 14.26 11.10 -3.71
CA LEU A 189 13.84 12.13 -2.75
C LEU A 189 13.31 13.39 -3.44
N ILE A 190 13.92 13.82 -4.55
CA ILE A 190 13.39 14.92 -5.38
C ILE A 190 11.99 14.58 -5.90
N GLN A 191 11.79 13.35 -6.38
CA GLN A 191 10.47 12.93 -6.87
C GLN A 191 9.44 12.79 -5.75
N ILE A 192 9.84 12.34 -4.55
CA ILE A 192 9.00 12.32 -3.34
C ILE A 192 8.54 13.73 -3.00
N LYS A 193 9.46 14.70 -2.95
CA LYS A 193 9.13 16.12 -2.68
C LYS A 193 8.17 16.68 -3.75
N LYS A 194 8.39 16.34 -5.02
CA LYS A 194 7.50 16.72 -6.14
C LYS A 194 6.08 16.15 -6.00
N ASP A 195 5.94 14.87 -5.66
CA ASP A 195 4.63 14.25 -5.45
C ASP A 195 3.92 14.86 -4.23
N ILE A 196 4.65 15.18 -3.15
CA ILE A 196 4.09 15.89 -1.99
C ILE A 196 3.59 17.29 -2.37
N ASP A 197 4.38 18.05 -3.12
CA ASP A 197 3.98 19.40 -3.54
C ASP A 197 2.78 19.37 -4.49
N GLU A 198 2.71 18.38 -5.39
CA GLU A 198 1.55 18.20 -6.28
C GLU A 198 0.30 17.78 -5.50
N SER A 199 0.44 16.90 -4.50
CA SER A 199 -0.63 16.58 -3.56
C SER A 199 -1.17 17.84 -2.85
N LEU A 200 -0.28 18.64 -2.26
CA LEU A 200 -0.65 19.88 -1.58
C LEU A 200 -1.32 20.89 -2.53
N ARG A 201 -0.82 21.01 -3.76
CA ARG A 201 -1.40 21.88 -4.79
C ARG A 201 -2.82 21.47 -5.15
N LEU A 202 -3.07 20.18 -5.35
CA LEU A 202 -4.39 19.65 -5.73
C LEU A 202 -5.41 19.66 -4.59
N PHE A 203 -4.97 19.53 -3.33
CA PHE A 203 -5.82 19.78 -2.16
C PHE A 203 -6.11 21.27 -1.94
N GLY A 204 -5.28 22.17 -2.48
CA GLY A 204 -5.42 23.61 -2.24
C GLY A 204 -5.24 23.97 -0.77
N THR A 205 -6.21 24.66 -0.19
CA THR A 205 -6.23 25.08 1.23
C THR A 205 -7.17 24.24 2.09
N THR A 206 -7.74 23.17 1.54
CA THR A 206 -8.72 22.33 2.24
C THR A 206 -8.05 21.50 3.33
N ASN A 207 -8.25 21.90 4.59
CA ASN A 207 -7.80 21.18 5.79
C ASN A 207 -8.89 20.29 6.40
N THR A 208 -9.84 19.85 5.56
CA THR A 208 -10.93 18.97 5.99
C THR A 208 -10.43 17.54 6.10
N LEU A 209 -10.62 16.93 7.26
CA LEU A 209 -10.41 15.50 7.45
C LEU A 209 -11.70 14.75 7.14
N SER A 210 -11.60 13.63 6.44
CA SER A 210 -12.74 12.74 6.16
C SER A 210 -13.40 12.28 7.46
N THR A 211 -14.72 12.41 7.57
CA THR A 211 -15.45 11.90 8.74
C THR A 211 -15.38 10.37 8.79
N GLY A 212 -15.58 9.80 9.97
CA GLY A 212 -15.43 8.37 10.19
C GLY A 212 -14.01 8.01 10.64
N LYS A 213 -13.42 6.99 10.04
CA LYS A 213 -12.22 6.33 10.55
C LYS A 213 -10.90 6.89 9.98
N ARG A 214 -10.95 8.09 9.39
CA ARG A 214 -9.79 8.82 8.84
C ARG A 214 -8.94 7.97 7.88
N VAL A 215 -9.60 7.19 7.01
CA VAL A 215 -8.96 6.19 6.13
C VAL A 215 -8.49 6.75 4.79
N TYR A 216 -8.89 7.98 4.47
CA TYR A 216 -8.47 8.68 3.25
C TYR A 216 -7.31 9.60 3.56
N TRP A 217 -6.33 9.60 2.67
CA TRP A 217 -5.23 10.55 2.70
C TRP A 217 -5.78 11.98 2.64
N SER A 218 -5.08 12.92 3.26
CA SER A 218 -5.54 14.30 3.36
C SER A 218 -4.41 15.27 3.11
N ARG A 219 -4.76 16.55 2.93
CA ARG A 219 -3.78 17.64 2.90
C ARG A 219 -2.90 17.62 4.14
N ILE A 220 -3.50 17.38 5.31
CA ILE A 220 -2.80 17.30 6.60
C ILE A 220 -1.80 16.14 6.59
N ALA A 221 -2.18 14.96 6.09
CA ALA A 221 -1.25 13.83 5.94
C ALA A 221 -0.05 14.18 5.03
N SER A 222 -0.28 14.95 3.96
CA SER A 222 0.77 15.43 3.07
C SER A 222 1.70 16.45 3.73
N LEU A 223 1.18 17.33 4.59
CA LEU A 223 1.99 18.27 5.38
C LEU A 223 2.87 17.53 6.41
N VAL A 224 2.31 16.53 7.10
CA VAL A 224 3.08 15.69 8.04
C VAL A 224 4.19 14.94 7.30
N LEU A 225 3.86 14.33 6.14
CA LEU A 225 4.84 13.65 5.31
C LEU A 225 5.93 14.62 4.82
N LYS A 226 5.56 15.85 4.43
CA LYS A 226 6.53 16.90 4.07
C LYS A 226 7.47 17.20 5.23
N GLY A 227 6.93 17.36 6.43
CA GLY A 227 7.72 17.53 7.65
C GLY A 227 8.75 16.42 7.85
N ASP A 228 8.30 15.16 7.85
CA ASP A 228 9.15 13.98 8.06
C ASP A 228 10.23 13.86 6.96
N VAL A 229 9.86 13.96 5.68
CA VAL A 229 10.81 13.89 4.56
C VAL A 229 11.90 14.95 4.69
N HIS A 230 11.54 16.19 5.02
CA HIS A 230 12.52 17.26 5.17
C HIS A 230 13.37 17.12 6.43
N ILE A 231 12.85 16.59 7.55
CA ILE A 231 13.69 16.23 8.71
C ILE A 231 14.71 15.16 8.32
N TRP A 232 14.28 14.15 7.57
CA TRP A 232 15.16 13.09 7.11
C TRP A 232 16.24 13.61 6.16
N THR A 233 15.89 14.41 5.16
CA THR A 233 16.89 14.98 4.24
C THR A 233 17.78 16.03 4.90
N ALA A 234 17.34 16.67 5.97
CA ALA A 234 18.20 17.54 6.76
C ALA A 234 19.27 16.79 7.56
N THR A 235 18.93 15.60 8.07
CA THR A 235 19.75 14.85 9.05
C THR A 235 20.58 13.73 8.41
N HIS A 236 20.06 13.09 7.37
CA HIS A 236 20.66 11.94 6.70
C HIS A 236 21.14 12.25 5.27
N GLN A 237 20.94 13.50 4.82
CA GLN A 237 21.45 14.03 3.55
C GLN A 237 21.99 15.45 3.78
N ASN A 238 22.48 16.09 2.72
CA ASN A 238 23.08 17.43 2.78
C ASN A 238 22.03 18.57 2.84
N GLY A 239 20.82 18.33 3.37
CA GLY A 239 19.73 19.31 3.41
C GLY A 239 19.86 20.37 4.50
N GLY A 240 20.45 20.01 5.65
CA GLY A 240 20.75 20.91 6.77
C GLY A 240 19.61 21.83 7.21
N ALA A 241 19.96 23.06 7.58
CA ALA A 241 19.02 24.05 8.15
C ALA A 241 17.90 24.47 7.19
N ALA A 242 18.13 24.44 5.87
CA ALA A 242 17.13 24.80 4.88
C ALA A 242 15.95 23.81 4.90
N ASP A 243 16.25 22.52 4.91
CA ASP A 243 15.23 21.49 5.01
C ASP A 243 14.53 21.50 6.37
N LEU A 244 15.26 21.73 7.49
CA LEU A 244 14.62 21.90 8.81
C LEU A 244 13.63 23.07 8.86
N THR A 245 13.93 24.16 8.16
CA THR A 245 13.03 25.33 8.08
C THR A 245 11.73 24.97 7.36
N ILE A 246 11.82 24.21 6.25
CA ILE A 246 10.65 23.72 5.52
C ILE A 246 9.84 22.75 6.38
N ALA A 247 10.51 21.84 7.08
CA ALA A 247 9.84 20.90 7.98
C ALA A 247 9.08 21.62 9.09
N LYS A 248 9.76 22.56 9.78
CA LYS A 248 9.15 23.37 10.83
C LYS A 248 7.91 24.11 10.33
N THR A 249 8.02 24.80 9.19
CA THR A 249 6.91 25.57 8.62
C THR A 249 5.71 24.67 8.30
N SER A 250 5.95 23.49 7.73
CA SER A 250 4.92 22.53 7.37
C SER A 250 4.21 21.95 8.61
N LEU A 251 4.96 21.63 9.66
CA LEU A 251 4.43 21.06 10.89
C LEU A 251 3.75 22.11 11.78
N GLU A 252 4.21 23.36 11.79
CA GLU A 252 3.52 24.48 12.44
C GLU A 252 2.16 24.75 11.79
N GLU A 253 2.02 24.51 10.48
CA GLU A 253 0.72 24.58 9.82
C GLU A 253 -0.26 23.51 10.33
N VAL A 254 0.23 22.28 10.55
CA VAL A 254 -0.57 21.21 11.16
C VAL A 254 -0.91 21.57 12.61
N GLN A 255 0.05 22.09 13.38
CA GLN A 255 -0.15 22.50 14.77
C GLN A 255 -1.25 23.56 14.91
N ARG A 256 -1.33 24.52 13.97
CA ARG A 256 -2.40 25.55 13.97
C ARG A 256 -3.81 25.00 13.81
N LEU A 257 -3.96 23.72 13.46
CA LEU A 257 -5.26 23.04 13.37
C LEU A 257 -5.73 22.45 14.71
N GLN A 258 -4.87 22.47 15.74
CA GLN A 258 -5.23 22.05 17.09
C GLN A 258 -6.38 22.90 17.64
N GLY A 259 -7.42 22.24 18.16
CA GLY A 259 -8.64 22.88 18.65
C GLY A 259 -9.68 23.20 17.56
N ALA A 260 -9.34 23.04 16.28
CA ALA A 260 -10.26 23.24 15.15
C ALA A 260 -10.64 21.91 14.48
N SER A 261 -9.69 21.26 13.80
CA SER A 261 -9.91 19.99 13.10
C SER A 261 -9.11 18.83 13.68
N LEU A 262 -8.11 19.11 14.51
CA LEU A 262 -7.34 18.14 15.27
C LEU A 262 -7.38 18.45 16.75
N ASN A 263 -7.27 17.44 17.61
CA ASN A 263 -7.03 17.60 19.04
C ASN A 263 -6.36 16.36 19.62
N LEU A 264 -5.65 16.54 20.74
CA LEU A 264 -5.14 15.40 21.51
C LEU A 264 -6.27 14.76 22.30
N ASN A 265 -6.28 13.43 22.36
CA ASN A 265 -7.19 12.72 23.25
C ASN A 265 -6.81 13.00 24.71
N SER A 266 -7.80 13.15 25.58
CA SER A 266 -7.54 13.32 27.02
C SER A 266 -6.91 12.07 27.65
N ASN A 267 -7.21 10.89 27.10
CA ASN A 267 -6.56 9.63 27.48
C ASN A 267 -5.85 9.04 26.26
N TYR A 268 -4.57 8.74 26.41
CA TYR A 268 -3.75 8.09 25.37
C TYR A 268 -4.38 6.78 24.88
N SER A 269 -5.01 6.04 25.79
CA SER A 269 -5.74 4.81 25.50
C SER A 269 -6.76 4.96 24.37
N ASP A 270 -7.40 6.12 24.28
CA ASP A 270 -8.55 6.34 23.39
C ASP A 270 -8.15 6.40 21.91
N ILE A 271 -6.88 6.64 21.61
CA ILE A 271 -6.33 6.63 20.25
C ILE A 271 -6.48 5.24 19.60
N PHE A 272 -6.31 4.19 20.41
CA PHE A 272 -6.22 2.81 19.93
C PHE A 272 -7.47 1.98 20.27
N ASP A 273 -8.44 2.57 20.98
CA ASP A 273 -9.66 1.90 21.36
C ASP A 273 -10.52 1.60 20.11
N PRO A 274 -10.82 0.32 19.82
CA PRO A 274 -11.58 -0.06 18.63
C PRO A 274 -13.02 0.51 18.59
N VAL A 275 -13.57 0.94 19.73
CA VAL A 275 -14.88 1.61 19.77
C VAL A 275 -14.79 3.13 19.63
N LYS A 276 -13.62 3.74 19.83
CA LYS A 276 -13.39 5.20 19.72
C LYS A 276 -12.68 5.64 18.43
N LYS A 277 -12.50 4.71 17.48
CA LYS A 277 -11.88 4.99 16.17
C LYS A 277 -12.62 6.00 15.29
N THR A 278 -13.94 6.11 15.45
CA THR A 278 -14.78 7.01 14.64
C THR A 278 -14.58 8.45 15.07
N ASN A 279 -14.17 9.31 14.14
CA ASN A 279 -13.89 10.73 14.35
C ASN A 279 -12.89 10.98 15.50
N ASN A 280 -11.95 10.07 15.72
CA ASN A 280 -10.89 10.30 16.69
C ASN A 280 -10.16 11.61 16.32
N PRO A 281 -10.04 12.57 17.25
CA PRO A 281 -9.56 13.90 16.94
C PRO A 281 -8.04 13.96 16.72
N GLU A 282 -7.30 12.93 17.11
CA GLU A 282 -5.84 12.88 17.01
C GLU A 282 -5.36 12.16 15.73
N ILE A 283 -6.22 11.33 15.14
CA ILE A 283 -5.87 10.56 13.94
C ILE A 283 -5.94 11.44 12.69
N ILE A 284 -4.81 11.55 12.00
CA ILE A 284 -4.68 12.23 10.70
C ILE A 284 -4.97 11.28 9.53
N PHE A 285 -4.38 10.08 9.58
CA PHE A 285 -4.56 9.01 8.58
C PHE A 285 -4.38 7.66 9.27
N ALA A 286 -5.29 6.71 9.01
CA ALA A 286 -5.22 5.38 9.59
C ALA A 286 -5.57 4.26 8.59
N LEU A 287 -4.80 3.18 8.64
CA LEU A 287 -5.14 1.92 7.97
C LEU A 287 -6.09 1.13 8.87
N ASN A 288 -7.38 1.26 8.62
CA ASN A 288 -8.42 0.68 9.47
C ASN A 288 -8.84 -0.73 9.04
N PHE A 289 -9.06 -1.59 10.04
CA PHE A 289 -9.55 -2.96 9.91
C PHE A 289 -10.89 -3.11 10.66
N GLU A 290 -11.81 -3.91 10.12
CA GLU A 290 -13.02 -4.32 10.84
C GLU A 290 -12.94 -5.75 11.34
N LEU A 291 -13.79 -6.07 12.31
CA LEU A 291 -13.99 -7.44 12.77
C LEU A 291 -14.28 -8.36 11.57
N GLN A 292 -13.64 -9.54 11.55
CA GLN A 292 -13.73 -10.54 10.46
C GLN A 292 -13.16 -10.10 9.10
N GLN A 293 -12.55 -8.91 8.97
CA GLN A 293 -11.83 -8.52 7.75
C GLN A 293 -10.35 -8.89 7.76
N ALA A 294 -9.77 -9.15 8.93
CA ALA A 294 -8.37 -9.57 9.08
C ALA A 294 -8.29 -10.85 9.91
N GLN A 295 -7.88 -11.96 9.29
CA GLN A 295 -7.48 -13.17 10.00
C GLN A 295 -6.02 -13.03 10.47
N LEU A 296 -5.75 -12.12 11.41
CA LEU A 296 -4.42 -11.79 11.96
C LEU A 296 -3.72 -10.65 11.19
N GLY A 297 -3.98 -9.40 11.60
CA GLY A 297 -3.12 -8.27 11.24
C GLY A 297 -1.72 -8.41 11.84
N VAL A 298 -0.85 -7.40 11.68
CA VAL A 298 0.54 -7.44 12.20
C VAL A 298 0.61 -7.82 13.68
N PHE A 299 -0.40 -7.42 14.48
CA PHE A 299 -0.47 -7.73 15.90
C PHE A 299 -0.87 -9.17 16.22
N GLY A 300 -1.50 -9.89 15.28
CA GLY A 300 -1.77 -11.31 15.42
C GLY A 300 -0.48 -12.15 15.47
N SER A 301 0.59 -11.69 14.81
CA SER A 301 1.92 -12.30 14.90
C SER A 301 2.51 -12.24 16.31
N PHE A 302 2.00 -11.37 17.20
CA PHE A 302 2.43 -11.26 18.60
C PHE A 302 1.58 -12.12 19.56
N THR A 303 0.53 -12.77 19.06
CA THR A 303 -0.31 -13.65 19.90
C THR A 303 0.31 -15.05 19.99
N VAL A 304 0.24 -15.66 21.17
CA VAL A 304 0.81 -17.00 21.42
C VAL A 304 -0.19 -18.06 20.96
N ASN A 305 0.23 -18.99 20.09
CA ASN A 305 -0.58 -20.17 19.81
C ASN A 305 -0.40 -21.24 20.90
N SER A 306 -1.38 -22.14 21.05
CA SER A 306 -1.42 -23.14 22.14
C SER A 306 -0.22 -24.09 22.16
N ILE A 307 0.38 -24.37 21.00
CA ILE A 307 1.56 -25.25 20.87
C ILE A 307 2.82 -24.57 21.42
N GLN A 308 2.97 -23.26 21.19
CA GLN A 308 4.08 -22.47 21.72
C GLN A 308 3.94 -22.21 23.22
N ALA A 309 2.72 -22.11 23.75
CA ALA A 309 2.48 -21.95 25.18
C ALA A 309 3.01 -23.14 26.01
N THR A 310 3.08 -24.34 25.42
CA THR A 310 3.54 -25.56 26.10
C THR A 310 5.06 -25.77 26.06
N THR A 311 5.79 -25.08 25.18
CA THR A 311 7.25 -25.31 24.98
C THR A 311 8.14 -24.18 25.48
N LEU A 312 7.58 -23.01 25.77
CA LEU A 312 8.34 -21.84 26.23
C LEU A 312 8.39 -21.77 27.76
N SER A 313 9.59 -21.74 28.32
CA SER A 313 9.83 -21.45 29.74
C SER A 313 9.53 -19.97 30.00
N LEU A 314 8.37 -19.68 30.61
CA LEU A 314 7.89 -18.33 30.95
C LEU A 314 8.60 -17.72 32.18
N SER A 315 9.91 -17.91 32.35
CA SER A 315 10.63 -17.28 33.45
C SER A 315 10.59 -15.76 33.27
N GLN A 316 9.76 -15.08 34.06
CA GLN A 316 9.64 -13.62 34.08
C GLN A 316 10.99 -13.01 34.46
N ALA A 317 11.68 -12.40 33.49
CA ALA A 317 12.74 -11.45 33.78
C ALA A 317 12.10 -10.16 34.33
N PRO A 318 12.78 -9.43 35.22
CA PRO A 318 12.27 -8.20 35.84
C PRO A 318 12.38 -7.00 34.88
N THR A 319 11.80 -7.09 33.68
CA THR A 319 11.79 -6.04 32.65
C THR A 319 10.36 -5.67 32.23
N PRO A 320 10.09 -4.40 31.86
CA PRO A 320 8.74 -3.96 31.47
C PRO A 320 8.31 -4.62 30.16
N THR A 321 7.16 -5.26 30.14
CA THR A 321 6.65 -6.08 29.04
C THR A 321 6.36 -5.27 27.77
N VAL A 322 6.35 -5.89 26.59
CA VAL A 322 5.87 -5.26 25.33
C VAL A 322 4.50 -4.60 25.49
N SER A 323 3.65 -5.15 26.36
CA SER A 323 2.36 -4.56 26.71
C SER A 323 2.45 -3.20 27.44
N SER A 324 3.60 -2.77 27.95
CA SER A 324 3.76 -1.41 28.47
C SER A 324 3.92 -0.37 27.35
N VAL A 325 4.47 -0.77 26.20
CA VAL A 325 4.60 0.07 24.99
C VAL A 325 3.38 -0.07 24.09
N TYR A 326 2.81 -1.27 23.99
CA TYR A 326 1.61 -1.58 23.21
C TYR A 326 0.52 -2.22 24.09
N PRO A 327 -0.21 -1.42 24.90
CA PRO A 327 -1.14 -1.91 25.94
C PRO A 327 -2.35 -2.72 25.43
N TYR A 328 -2.55 -2.76 24.12
CA TYR A 328 -3.66 -3.47 23.48
C TYR A 328 -3.30 -4.83 22.90
N VAL A 329 -2.02 -5.23 22.97
CA VAL A 329 -1.63 -6.59 22.59
C VAL A 329 -1.88 -7.52 23.78
N ASN A 330 -3.14 -7.95 23.92
CA ASN A 330 -3.56 -8.88 24.95
C ASN A 330 -2.82 -10.22 24.76
N GLY A 331 -1.94 -10.59 25.70
CA GLY A 331 -1.07 -11.78 25.61
C GLY A 331 0.38 -11.54 25.19
N ALA A 332 0.82 -10.29 24.97
CA ALA A 332 2.23 -9.94 24.76
C ALA A 332 3.04 -9.96 26.08
N ASN A 333 3.23 -11.17 26.62
CA ASN A 333 3.88 -11.41 27.92
C ASN A 333 5.36 -11.77 27.79
N ARG A 334 5.94 -11.52 26.62
CA ARG A 334 7.26 -11.97 26.24
C ARG A 334 8.21 -10.79 26.53
N VAL A 335 9.20 -10.94 27.39
CA VAL A 335 10.43 -10.12 27.61
C VAL A 335 10.48 -8.60 27.27
N GLY A 336 10.91 -7.78 28.23
CA GLY A 336 10.97 -6.31 28.07
C GLY A 336 12.17 -5.71 27.34
N LEU A 337 12.12 -4.36 27.21
CA LEU A 337 13.11 -3.48 26.57
C LEU A 337 14.54 -3.65 27.11
N ASN A 338 15.52 -3.27 26.28
CA ASN A 338 16.95 -3.22 26.65
C ASN A 338 17.20 -2.26 27.83
N GLN A 339 18.00 -2.69 28.81
CA GLN A 339 18.35 -1.93 30.02
C GLN A 339 19.11 -0.63 29.73
N ALA A 340 19.75 -0.51 28.56
CA ALA A 340 20.44 0.71 28.11
C ALA A 340 19.49 1.82 27.61
N MET A 341 18.19 1.52 27.49
CA MET A 341 17.14 2.48 27.11
C MET A 341 16.40 3.07 28.34
N ILE A 342 16.86 2.76 29.56
CA ILE A 342 16.31 3.25 30.83
C ILE A 342 16.91 4.60 31.19
#